data_AF-A0A1V1T1S8-F1
#
_entry.id   AF-A0A1V1T1S8-F1
#
_cell.length_a   1.000
_cell.length_b   1.000
_cell.length_c   1.000
_cell.angle_alpha   90.00
_cell.angle_beta   90.00
_cell.angle_gamma   90.00
#
_symmetry.space_group_name_H-M   'P 1'
#
loop_
_entity.id
_entity.type
_entity.pdbx_description
1 polymer ?
#
loop_
_entity_poly.entity_id
_entity_poly.type
_entity_poly.pdbx_seq_one_letter_code
_entity_poly.pdbx_strand_id
1 'polypeptide(L)'
;MGMSVEYTIAQLEGRAESCELCALFLKVTRSHLDPVPDKVRFDRRDSYIDLNNTGIEPIQLLRDPDTTSRRNATLGLPNVPNTSREVHFEIIRQWLWLCDDEGLHPDCGAAKMKPGQMPTRLIDVGADDDEAVRVWEPGKDDHQKSINLDRLPAIFRNAILTARAIGKRYLWIDLICILQGPERDFYVEARRMEAVFSSAYCVLAASRAHNQRDGFLGPRRERDYVAMYDPHRNVSFFLCENIDAFDRHVLGGHLHKRGWVLQEHALARRTIFVTKHQTYFECSDSVRLT
;
A
#
# COMPACT_ATOMS: atom_id res chain seq x y z
N MET A 1 -1.67 -23.20 22.11
CA MET A 1 -2.73 -24.20 21.91
C MET A 1 -3.59 -23.69 20.77
N GLY A 2 -3.47 -24.29 19.58
CA GLY A 2 -4.29 -23.90 18.42
C GLY A 2 -5.74 -24.31 18.64
N MET A 3 -6.68 -23.45 18.27
CA MET A 3 -8.10 -23.78 18.22
C MET A 3 -8.38 -24.35 16.84
N SER A 4 -8.97 -25.55 16.79
CA SER A 4 -9.40 -26.21 15.57
C SER A 4 -10.89 -26.50 15.68
N VAL A 5 -11.67 -26.13 14.66
CA VAL A 5 -13.12 -26.38 14.61
C VAL A 5 -13.49 -26.93 13.24
N GLU A 6 -14.35 -27.95 13.21
CA GLU A 6 -14.83 -28.57 11.98
C GLU A 6 -16.34 -28.37 11.86
N TYR A 7 -16.81 -28.01 10.67
CA TYR A 7 -18.22 -27.86 10.33
C TYR A 7 -18.55 -28.60 9.04
N THR A 8 -19.77 -29.12 8.93
CA THR A 8 -20.36 -29.45 7.63
C THR A 8 -20.83 -28.17 6.93
N ILE A 9 -20.83 -28.14 5.60
CA ILE A 9 -21.35 -26.98 4.85
C ILE A 9 -22.82 -26.73 5.18
N ALA A 10 -23.63 -27.79 5.28
CA ALA A 10 -25.04 -27.66 5.68
C ALA A 10 -25.22 -27.01 7.07
N GLN A 11 -24.31 -27.29 8.04
CA GLN A 11 -24.34 -26.62 9.34
C GLN A 11 -23.99 -25.12 9.23
N LEU A 12 -23.03 -24.77 8.37
CA LEU A 12 -22.69 -23.36 8.15
C LEU A 12 -23.84 -22.63 7.45
N GLU A 13 -24.44 -23.23 6.42
CA GLU A 13 -25.59 -22.69 5.69
C GLU A 13 -26.79 -22.45 6.61
N GLY A 14 -27.15 -23.46 7.43
CA GLY A 14 -28.27 -23.34 8.36
C GLY A 14 -28.04 -22.34 9.50
N ARG A 15 -26.80 -21.89 9.74
CA ARG A 15 -26.45 -20.93 10.80
C ARG A 15 -26.08 -19.56 10.26
N ALA A 16 -25.80 -19.41 8.97
CA ALA A 16 -25.27 -18.17 8.39
C ALA A 16 -26.22 -16.97 8.57
N GLU A 17 -27.53 -17.20 8.65
CA GLU A 17 -28.51 -16.13 8.85
C GLU A 17 -28.49 -15.54 10.28
N SER A 18 -28.06 -16.32 11.28
CA SER A 18 -28.12 -15.93 12.70
C SER A 18 -26.76 -15.88 13.40
N CYS A 19 -25.66 -16.17 12.68
CA CYS A 19 -24.31 -16.27 13.21
C CYS A 19 -23.33 -15.64 12.21
N GLU A 20 -22.85 -14.43 12.50
CA GLU A 20 -21.94 -13.68 11.61
C GLU A 20 -20.63 -14.45 11.37
N LEU A 21 -20.11 -15.15 12.39
CA LEU A 21 -18.92 -16.00 12.24
C LEU A 21 -19.17 -17.16 11.28
N CYS A 22 -20.35 -17.77 11.35
CA CYS A 22 -20.75 -18.86 10.47
C CYS A 22 -20.93 -18.37 9.03
N ALA A 23 -21.48 -17.17 8.86
CA ALA A 23 -21.60 -16.51 7.56
C ALA A 23 -20.22 -16.19 6.95
N LEU A 24 -19.30 -15.64 7.75
CA LEU A 24 -17.92 -15.37 7.32
C LEU A 24 -17.20 -16.67 6.92
N PHE A 25 -17.30 -17.72 7.75
CA PHE A 25 -16.74 -19.04 7.48
C PHE A 25 -17.28 -19.64 6.18
N LEU A 26 -18.60 -19.62 5.98
CA LEU A 26 -19.23 -20.10 4.75
C LEU A 26 -18.72 -19.32 3.53
N LYS A 27 -18.64 -18.00 3.63
CA LYS A 27 -18.16 -17.12 2.56
C LYS A 27 -16.73 -17.46 2.14
N VAL A 28 -15.80 -17.55 3.11
CA VAL A 28 -14.39 -17.84 2.78
C VAL A 28 -14.22 -19.25 2.22
N THR A 29 -14.98 -20.23 2.72
CA THR A 29 -14.95 -21.60 2.21
C THR A 29 -15.34 -21.64 0.74
N ARG A 30 -16.47 -21.01 0.36
CA ARG A 30 -16.92 -20.93 -1.04
C ARG A 30 -15.98 -20.14 -1.95
N SER A 31 -15.18 -19.23 -1.38
CA SER A 31 -14.28 -18.38 -2.16
C SER A 31 -12.89 -19.00 -2.39
N HIS A 32 -12.48 -19.97 -1.56
CA HIS A 32 -11.12 -20.52 -1.57
C HIS A 32 -11.04 -22.02 -1.84
N LEU A 33 -12.15 -22.76 -1.70
CA LEU A 33 -12.19 -24.19 -1.98
C LEU A 33 -13.07 -24.45 -3.21
N ASP A 34 -12.46 -25.00 -4.25
CA ASP A 34 -13.14 -25.45 -5.46
C ASP A 34 -12.59 -26.84 -5.87
N PRO A 35 -13.42 -27.91 -5.84
CA PRO A 35 -14.83 -27.93 -5.41
C PRO A 35 -14.98 -27.72 -3.90
N VAL A 36 -16.15 -27.23 -3.49
CA VAL A 36 -16.50 -27.06 -2.07
C VAL A 36 -16.73 -28.45 -1.44
N PRO A 37 -15.99 -28.84 -0.38
CA PRO A 37 -16.15 -30.14 0.28
C PRO A 37 -17.37 -30.18 1.21
N ASP A 38 -17.89 -31.36 1.55
CA ASP A 38 -19.00 -31.51 2.50
C ASP A 38 -18.68 -31.03 3.92
N LYS A 39 -17.40 -31.09 4.29
CA LYS A 39 -16.85 -30.67 5.57
C LYS A 39 -15.66 -29.76 5.38
N VAL A 40 -15.55 -28.77 6.25
CA VAL A 40 -14.44 -27.84 6.30
C VAL A 40 -13.94 -27.69 7.74
N ARG A 41 -12.62 -27.70 7.89
CA ARG A 41 -11.91 -27.45 9.13
C ARG A 41 -11.27 -26.08 9.09
N PHE A 42 -11.41 -25.35 10.19
CA PHE A 42 -10.81 -24.05 10.44
C PHE A 42 -9.76 -24.22 11.54
N ASP A 43 -8.50 -24.03 11.20
CA ASP A 43 -7.37 -24.22 12.08
C ASP A 43 -6.70 -22.87 12.39
N ARG A 44 -6.80 -22.39 13.63
CA ARG A 44 -6.12 -21.15 14.03
C ARG A 44 -4.62 -21.37 14.20
N ARG A 45 -3.84 -20.62 13.43
CA ARG A 45 -2.39 -20.50 13.52
C ARG A 45 -2.04 -19.04 13.81
N ASP A 46 -1.65 -18.76 15.04
CA ASP A 46 -1.37 -17.40 15.55
C ASP A 46 -2.52 -16.41 15.31
N SER A 47 -2.31 -15.46 14.39
CA SER A 47 -3.25 -14.41 13.99
C SER A 47 -4.07 -14.79 12.75
N TYR A 48 -3.92 -16.01 12.23
CA TYR A 48 -4.60 -16.46 11.01
C TYR A 48 -5.43 -17.71 11.28
N ILE A 49 -6.44 -17.93 10.45
CA ILE A 49 -7.21 -19.16 10.42
C ILE A 49 -7.04 -19.78 9.03
N ASP A 50 -6.54 -21.00 9.01
CA ASP A 50 -6.32 -21.81 7.82
C ASP A 50 -7.54 -22.70 7.53
N LEU A 51 -7.78 -22.99 6.24
CA LEU A 51 -8.79 -23.96 5.82
C LEU A 51 -8.15 -25.32 5.53
N ASN A 52 -8.63 -26.38 6.19
CA ASN A 52 -8.26 -27.78 5.93
C ASN A 52 -6.74 -28.09 5.99
N ASN A 53 -5.93 -27.27 6.67
CA ASN A 53 -4.46 -27.35 6.65
C ASN A 53 -3.88 -27.22 5.23
N THR A 54 -4.56 -26.47 4.36
CA THR A 54 -4.12 -26.24 2.98
C THR A 54 -2.91 -25.31 2.88
N GLY A 55 -2.60 -24.56 3.94
CA GLY A 55 -1.65 -23.45 3.91
C GLY A 55 -2.28 -22.14 3.44
N ILE A 56 -3.59 -22.14 3.11
CA ILE A 56 -4.33 -20.93 2.75
C ILE A 56 -4.87 -20.33 4.04
N GLU A 57 -4.54 -19.06 4.30
CA GLU A 57 -4.89 -18.30 5.50
C GLU A 57 -5.98 -17.23 5.18
N PRO A 58 -7.22 -17.61 4.83
CA PRO A 58 -8.21 -16.66 4.29
C PRO A 58 -8.88 -15.77 5.33
N ILE A 59 -8.63 -16.00 6.62
CA ILE A 59 -9.16 -15.17 7.70
C ILE A 59 -8.01 -14.72 8.58
N GLN A 60 -8.01 -13.43 8.90
CA GLN A 60 -7.07 -12.80 9.82
C GLN A 60 -7.79 -12.32 11.09
N LEU A 61 -7.10 -12.47 12.22
CA LEU A 61 -7.50 -11.97 13.52
C LEU A 61 -6.74 -10.67 13.82
N LEU A 62 -7.50 -9.58 13.88
CA LEU A 62 -7.01 -8.25 14.18
C LEU A 62 -7.40 -7.84 15.61
N ARG A 63 -6.61 -6.93 16.20
CA ARG A 63 -6.93 -6.26 17.47
C ARG A 63 -6.73 -4.76 17.35
N ASP A 64 -7.52 -4.03 18.13
CA ASP A 64 -7.46 -2.58 18.21
C ASP A 64 -6.10 -2.09 18.78
N PRO A 65 -5.48 -1.05 18.20
CA PRO A 65 -4.25 -0.43 18.71
C PRO A 65 -4.31 0.07 20.15
N ASP A 66 -5.47 0.45 20.67
CA ASP A 66 -5.62 0.95 22.04
C ASP A 66 -5.53 -0.16 23.11
N THR A 67 -5.32 -1.41 22.69
CA THR A 67 -5.28 -2.57 23.59
C THR A 67 -3.84 -2.91 24.03
N THR A 68 -3.63 -3.06 25.34
CA THR A 68 -2.30 -3.34 25.93
C THR A 68 -1.85 -4.80 25.80
N SER A 69 -2.74 -5.71 25.36
CA SER A 69 -2.48 -7.15 25.30
C SER A 69 -1.65 -7.57 24.08
N ARG A 70 -0.36 -7.86 24.28
CA ARG A 70 0.62 -8.14 23.21
C ARG A 70 0.59 -9.56 22.60
N ARG A 71 -0.41 -10.41 22.89
CA ARG A 71 -0.34 -11.83 22.51
C ARG A 71 -1.49 -12.30 21.61
N ASN A 72 -1.12 -12.90 20.48
CA ASN A 72 -1.91 -13.78 19.60
C ASN A 72 -2.87 -13.12 18.58
N ALA A 73 -2.75 -11.83 18.28
CA ALA A 73 -3.48 -11.18 17.18
C ALA A 73 -2.66 -10.04 16.57
N THR A 74 -2.83 -9.80 15.27
CA THR A 74 -2.13 -8.74 14.54
C THR A 74 -2.77 -7.39 14.85
N LEU A 75 -1.95 -6.35 15.01
CA LEU A 75 -2.46 -4.98 15.18
C LEU A 75 -3.07 -4.51 13.87
N GLY A 76 -4.32 -4.03 13.87
CA GLY A 76 -4.92 -3.51 12.65
C GLY A 76 -6.42 -3.23 12.77
N LEU A 77 -6.95 -2.53 11.77
CA LEU A 77 -8.37 -2.20 11.68
C LEU A 77 -9.08 -3.13 10.69
N PRO A 78 -10.30 -3.61 10.98
CA PRO A 78 -11.05 -4.48 10.07
C PRO A 78 -11.49 -3.75 8.81
N ASN A 79 -11.61 -2.43 8.81
CA ASN A 79 -11.83 -1.64 7.61
C ASN A 79 -10.59 -0.80 7.32
N VAL A 80 -9.99 -1.04 6.15
CA VAL A 80 -8.81 -0.30 5.72
C VAL A 80 -9.24 1.12 5.34
N PRO A 81 -8.56 2.18 5.82
CA PRO A 81 -8.89 3.55 5.47
C PRO A 81 -8.93 3.76 3.95
N ASN A 82 -9.92 4.53 3.50
CA ASN A 82 -9.99 5.02 2.12
C ASN A 82 -8.74 5.84 1.82
N THR A 83 -8.18 5.68 0.61
CA THR A 83 -6.88 6.28 0.29
C THR A 83 -6.93 7.81 0.17
N SER A 84 -8.13 8.40 0.13
CA SER A 84 -8.33 9.85 0.12
C SER A 84 -8.55 10.47 1.51
N ARG A 85 -8.46 9.69 2.60
CA ARG A 85 -8.70 10.17 3.97
C ARG A 85 -7.38 10.46 4.68
N GLU A 86 -7.37 11.43 5.59
CA GLU A 86 -6.15 11.82 6.32
C GLU A 86 -5.51 10.66 7.09
N VAL A 87 -6.32 9.81 7.74
CA VAL A 87 -5.86 8.61 8.44
C VAL A 87 -4.99 7.72 7.53
N HIS A 88 -5.26 7.68 6.23
CA HIS A 88 -4.42 6.94 5.29
C HIS A 88 -3.00 7.51 5.19
N PHE A 89 -2.89 8.83 5.08
CA PHE A 89 -1.61 9.53 5.00
C PHE A 89 -0.88 9.51 6.35
N GLU A 90 -1.59 9.57 7.47
CA GLU A 90 -1.03 9.38 8.81
C GLU A 90 -0.32 8.04 8.95
N ILE A 91 -0.93 6.95 8.51
CA ILE A 91 -0.30 5.61 8.53
C ILE A 91 0.98 5.60 7.68
N ILE A 92 0.92 6.17 6.47
CA ILE A 92 2.11 6.26 5.60
C ILE A 92 3.21 7.08 6.28
N ARG A 93 2.88 8.22 6.90
CA ARG A 93 3.83 9.06 7.65
C ARG A 93 4.45 8.28 8.81
N GLN A 94 3.68 7.48 9.53
CA GLN A 94 4.21 6.63 10.61
C GLN A 94 5.17 5.56 10.09
N TRP A 95 4.86 4.89 8.98
CA TRP A 95 5.78 3.90 8.39
C TRP A 95 7.08 4.52 7.92
N LEU A 96 7.00 5.70 7.30
CA LEU A 96 8.16 6.46 6.89
C LEU A 96 9.01 6.87 8.11
N TRP A 97 8.38 7.40 9.16
CA TRP A 97 9.05 7.77 10.41
C TRP A 97 9.73 6.56 11.08
N LEU A 98 9.04 5.43 11.20
CA LEU A 98 9.62 4.19 11.75
C LEU A 98 10.79 3.66 10.90
N CYS A 99 10.76 3.88 9.59
CA CYS A 99 11.82 3.48 8.66
C CYS A 99 12.98 4.48 8.62
N ASP A 100 12.77 5.72 9.06
CA ASP A 100 13.81 6.74 9.20
C ASP A 100 14.56 6.62 10.54
N ASP A 101 14.04 5.88 11.51
CA ASP A 101 14.76 5.54 12.74
C ASP A 101 15.94 4.61 12.41
N GLU A 102 17.12 5.22 12.25
CA GLU A 102 18.37 4.58 11.80
C GLU A 102 18.81 3.40 12.69
N GLY A 103 18.30 3.32 13.93
CA GLY A 103 18.56 2.20 14.83
C GLY A 103 17.86 0.90 14.44
N LEU A 104 16.81 0.97 13.61
CA LEU A 104 16.04 -0.20 13.16
C LEU A 104 16.45 -0.63 11.75
N HIS A 105 16.66 0.31 10.83
CA HIS A 105 16.77 0.05 9.39
C HIS A 105 17.97 0.80 8.71
N PRO A 106 19.22 0.35 8.92
CA PRO A 106 20.42 1.09 8.48
C PRO A 106 20.55 1.22 6.95
N ASP A 107 19.98 0.29 6.19
CA ASP A 107 20.08 0.24 4.72
C ASP A 107 18.88 0.91 4.00
N CYS A 108 17.91 1.42 4.75
CA CYS A 108 16.69 2.01 4.20
C CYS A 108 16.81 3.51 3.88
N GLY A 109 17.81 4.22 4.43
CA GLY A 109 18.02 5.65 4.18
C GLY A 109 18.27 5.93 2.69
N ALA A 110 17.83 7.07 2.16
CA ALA A 110 18.05 7.41 0.75
C ALA A 110 19.55 7.47 0.41
N ALA A 111 19.97 6.89 -0.72
CA ALA A 111 21.36 7.00 -1.16
C ALA A 111 21.74 8.48 -1.38
N LYS A 112 22.89 8.91 -0.87
CA LYS A 112 23.35 10.29 -1.09
C LYS A 112 23.63 10.52 -2.59
N MET A 113 22.93 11.48 -3.20
CA MET A 113 23.21 11.90 -4.58
C MET A 113 24.49 12.73 -4.65
N LYS A 114 25.37 12.41 -5.60
CA LYS A 114 26.51 13.27 -5.93
C LYS A 114 26.07 14.41 -6.87
N PRO A 115 26.73 15.57 -6.82
CA PRO A 115 26.56 16.62 -7.84
C PRO A 115 26.72 16.04 -9.25
N GLY A 116 25.78 16.33 -10.15
CA GLY A 116 25.74 15.78 -11.51
C GLY A 116 24.92 14.48 -11.68
N GLN A 117 24.53 13.83 -10.58
CA GLN A 117 23.57 12.71 -10.60
C GLN A 117 22.13 13.17 -10.39
N MET A 118 21.92 14.39 -9.86
CA MET A 118 20.59 14.99 -9.69
C MET A 118 19.80 14.97 -11.00
N PRO A 119 18.48 14.70 -10.96
CA PRO A 119 17.65 14.87 -12.15
C PRO A 119 17.75 16.33 -12.61
N THR A 120 17.67 16.56 -13.91
CA THR A 120 17.70 17.94 -14.43
C THR A 120 16.51 18.76 -13.99
N ARG A 121 15.38 18.12 -13.68
CA ARG A 121 14.13 18.77 -13.27
C ARG A 121 13.43 18.01 -12.15
N LEU A 122 12.79 18.76 -11.26
CA LEU A 122 11.87 18.26 -10.24
C LEU A 122 10.58 19.07 -10.30
N ILE A 123 9.49 18.50 -9.80
CA ILE A 123 8.24 19.20 -9.54
C ILE A 123 8.29 19.67 -8.09
N ASP A 124 8.32 20.97 -7.87
CA ASP A 124 8.03 21.57 -6.57
C ASP A 124 6.51 21.58 -6.39
N VAL A 125 6.03 20.78 -5.44
CA VAL A 125 4.60 20.60 -5.22
C VAL A 125 3.97 21.77 -4.45
N GLY A 126 4.75 22.70 -3.91
CA GLY A 126 4.22 23.84 -3.17
C GLY A 126 3.52 23.48 -1.85
N ALA A 127 2.70 24.40 -1.35
CA ALA A 127 1.89 24.22 -0.15
C ALA A 127 0.59 23.44 -0.44
N ASP A 128 -0.12 23.04 0.62
CA ASP A 128 -1.32 22.20 0.51
C ASP A 128 -2.45 22.88 -0.30
N ASP A 129 -2.59 24.18 -0.17
CA ASP A 129 -3.60 25.05 -0.79
C ASP A 129 -3.18 25.60 -2.17
N ASP A 130 -1.94 25.36 -2.61
CA ASP A 130 -1.48 25.82 -3.92
C ASP A 130 -2.24 25.11 -5.06
N GLU A 131 -2.88 25.89 -5.93
CA GLU A 131 -3.62 25.39 -7.11
C GLU A 131 -2.73 24.99 -8.29
N ALA A 132 -1.42 25.26 -8.19
CA ALA A 132 -0.45 25.00 -9.24
C ALA A 132 0.86 24.46 -8.68
N VAL A 133 1.57 23.68 -9.50
CA VAL A 133 2.91 23.18 -9.21
C VAL A 133 3.94 23.79 -10.14
N ARG A 134 5.20 23.79 -9.73
CA ARG A 134 6.29 24.42 -10.49
C ARG A 134 7.31 23.38 -10.91
N VAL A 135 7.70 23.39 -12.18
CA VAL A 135 8.86 22.63 -12.63
C VAL A 135 10.11 23.43 -12.31
N TRP A 136 10.94 22.88 -11.45
CA TRP A 136 12.17 23.46 -10.94
C TRP A 136 13.38 22.74 -11.53
N GLU A 137 14.42 23.50 -11.90
CA GLU A 137 15.71 22.97 -12.33
C GLU A 137 16.74 23.18 -11.22
N PRO A 138 17.34 22.10 -10.68
CA PRO A 138 18.37 22.24 -9.66
C PRO A 138 19.53 23.12 -10.12
N GLY A 139 19.87 24.13 -9.30
CA GLY A 139 20.96 25.07 -9.60
C GLY A 139 20.56 26.28 -10.46
N LYS A 140 19.28 26.43 -10.81
CA LYS A 140 18.72 27.67 -11.34
C LYS A 140 17.77 28.29 -10.32
N ASP A 141 17.86 29.61 -10.15
CA ASP A 141 17.04 30.36 -9.18
C ASP A 141 15.58 30.56 -9.66
N ASP A 142 15.31 30.35 -10.95
CA ASP A 142 13.99 30.59 -11.55
C ASP A 142 13.21 29.29 -11.81
N HIS A 143 11.93 29.30 -11.46
CA HIS A 143 11.00 28.24 -11.78
C HIS A 143 10.50 28.41 -13.21
N GLN A 144 10.92 27.52 -14.11
CA GLN A 144 10.68 27.72 -15.54
C GLN A 144 9.21 27.62 -15.96
N LYS A 145 8.38 26.89 -15.21
CA LYS A 145 7.00 26.61 -15.65
C LYS A 145 6.06 26.32 -14.48
N SER A 146 4.99 27.09 -14.38
CA SER A 146 3.84 26.77 -13.53
C SER A 146 2.83 25.92 -14.30
N ILE A 147 2.26 24.91 -13.63
CA ILE A 147 1.24 24.01 -14.18
C ILE A 147 0.09 23.93 -13.19
N ASN A 148 -1.10 24.40 -13.61
CA ASN A 148 -2.31 24.28 -12.81
C ASN A 148 -2.68 22.81 -12.61
N LEU A 149 -3.02 22.45 -11.37
CA LEU A 149 -3.35 21.07 -10.99
C LEU A 149 -4.49 20.49 -11.83
N ASP A 150 -5.53 21.27 -12.10
CA ASP A 150 -6.70 20.82 -12.87
C ASP A 150 -6.38 20.40 -14.30
N ARG A 151 -5.26 20.88 -14.86
CA ARG A 151 -4.80 20.51 -16.20
C ARG A 151 -3.99 19.21 -16.21
N LEU A 152 -3.57 18.72 -15.06
CA LEU A 152 -2.83 17.47 -14.95
C LEU A 152 -3.78 16.27 -14.95
N PRO A 153 -3.42 15.16 -15.61
CA PRO A 153 -4.08 13.87 -15.44
C PRO A 153 -4.27 13.48 -13.97
N ALA A 154 -5.33 12.72 -13.68
CA ALA A 154 -5.69 12.38 -12.31
C ALA A 154 -4.54 11.69 -11.56
N ILE A 155 -3.82 10.76 -12.20
CA ILE A 155 -2.71 10.05 -11.55
C ILE A 155 -1.63 11.00 -11.01
N PHE A 156 -1.34 12.10 -11.72
CA PHE A 156 -0.34 13.08 -11.30
C PHE A 156 -0.88 13.98 -10.19
N ARG A 157 -2.15 14.40 -10.28
CA ARG A 157 -2.81 15.13 -9.18
C ARG A 157 -2.77 14.32 -7.88
N ASN A 158 -3.08 13.02 -7.97
CA ASN A 158 -3.03 12.11 -6.82
C ASN A 158 -1.61 11.98 -6.25
N ALA A 159 -0.59 11.90 -7.12
CA ALA A 159 0.82 11.86 -6.71
C ALA A 159 1.25 13.15 -5.99
N ILE A 160 0.83 14.32 -6.50
CA ILE A 160 1.10 15.62 -5.88
C ILE A 160 0.42 15.72 -4.51
N LEU A 161 -0.87 15.38 -4.43
CA LEU A 161 -1.61 15.38 -3.17
C LEU A 161 -0.98 14.45 -2.13
N THR A 162 -0.54 13.26 -2.57
CA THR A 162 0.13 12.30 -1.69
C THR A 162 1.47 12.86 -1.21
N ALA A 163 2.29 13.42 -2.11
CA ALA A 163 3.58 14.02 -1.76
C ALA A 163 3.43 15.14 -0.72
N ARG A 164 2.46 16.04 -0.91
CA ARG A 164 2.07 17.08 0.06
C ARG A 164 1.69 16.47 1.41
N ALA A 165 0.75 15.52 1.41
CA ALA A 165 0.23 14.90 2.63
C ALA A 165 1.28 14.11 3.45
N ILE A 166 2.35 13.60 2.80
CA ILE A 166 3.47 12.94 3.47
C ILE A 166 4.65 13.90 3.76
N GLY A 167 4.49 15.20 3.53
CA GLY A 167 5.48 16.23 3.85
C GLY A 167 6.69 16.26 2.91
N LYS A 168 6.54 15.88 1.64
CA LYS A 168 7.62 15.90 0.64
C LYS A 168 7.35 16.95 -0.43
N ARG A 169 8.25 17.93 -0.50
CA ARG A 169 8.16 19.09 -1.39
C ARG A 169 8.49 18.79 -2.86
N TYR A 170 9.34 17.80 -3.12
CA TYR A 170 9.81 17.51 -4.46
C TYR A 170 9.31 16.15 -4.94
N LEU A 171 8.81 16.15 -6.17
CA LEU A 171 8.36 14.95 -6.86
C LEU A 171 9.09 14.86 -8.21
N TRP A 172 9.43 13.64 -8.63
CA TRP A 172 9.96 13.37 -9.96
C TRP A 172 9.01 12.45 -10.71
N ILE A 173 8.53 12.88 -11.88
CA ILE A 173 7.68 12.10 -12.77
C ILE A 173 8.32 12.18 -14.15
N ASP A 174 8.74 11.04 -14.70
CA ASP A 174 9.40 10.94 -16.02
C ASP A 174 8.69 11.75 -17.12
N LEU A 175 7.36 11.65 -17.20
CA LEU A 175 6.55 12.30 -18.24
C LEU A 175 6.53 13.84 -18.15
N ILE A 176 6.89 14.41 -17.00
CA ILE A 176 6.92 15.86 -16.75
C ILE A 176 8.37 16.36 -16.66
N CYS A 177 9.23 15.59 -15.98
CA CYS A 177 10.61 15.93 -15.69
C CYS A 177 11.61 15.52 -16.78
N ILE A 178 11.17 14.84 -17.85
CA ILE A 178 12.00 14.51 -19.03
C ILE A 178 11.39 15.18 -20.26
N LEU A 179 12.17 15.99 -20.98
CA LEU A 179 11.74 16.60 -22.22
C LEU A 179 11.75 15.51 -23.31
N GLN A 180 10.58 15.24 -23.87
CA GLN A 180 10.40 14.18 -24.87
C GLN A 180 10.77 14.67 -26.28
N GLY A 181 11.48 13.86 -27.07
CA GLY A 181 11.80 14.12 -28.47
C GLY A 181 13.26 13.81 -28.86
N PRO A 182 13.57 13.72 -30.17
CA PRO A 182 14.84 13.22 -30.69
C PRO A 182 16.08 14.08 -30.36
N GLU A 183 15.90 15.38 -30.14
CA GLU A 183 16.99 16.32 -29.75
C GLU A 183 16.91 16.75 -28.27
N ARG A 184 16.20 15.97 -27.45
CA ARG A 184 15.90 16.34 -26.07
C ARG A 184 16.66 15.47 -25.06
N ASP A 185 16.44 15.72 -23.78
CA ASP A 185 17.27 15.21 -22.69
C ASP A 185 16.96 13.78 -22.24
N PHE A 186 16.16 13.03 -23.00
CA PHE A 186 15.82 11.64 -22.67
C PHE A 186 17.06 10.78 -22.39
N TYR A 187 18.07 10.81 -23.26
CA TYR A 187 19.29 10.02 -23.06
C TYR A 187 20.10 10.46 -21.83
N VAL A 188 20.02 11.75 -21.47
CA VAL A 188 20.68 12.28 -20.28
C VAL A 188 19.96 11.80 -19.02
N GLU A 189 18.63 11.92 -18.99
CA GLU A 189 17.80 11.51 -17.86
C GLU A 189 17.77 9.99 -17.68
N ALA A 190 17.73 9.21 -18.77
CA ALA A 190 17.78 7.75 -18.71
C ALA A 190 19.04 7.24 -18.00
N ARG A 191 20.19 7.90 -18.21
CA ARG A 191 21.45 7.59 -17.49
C ARG A 191 21.42 7.97 -16.01
N ARG A 192 20.48 8.84 -15.60
CA ARG A 192 20.31 9.29 -14.22
C ARG A 192 19.19 8.55 -13.50
N MET A 193 18.30 7.84 -14.20
CA MET A 193 17.15 7.13 -13.59
C MET A 193 17.59 6.22 -12.43
N GLU A 194 18.73 5.53 -12.57
CA GLU A 194 19.25 4.70 -11.49
C GLU A 194 19.50 5.51 -10.21
N ALA A 195 20.18 6.65 -10.34
CA ALA A 195 20.46 7.55 -9.22
C ALA A 195 19.17 8.19 -8.69
N VAL A 196 18.22 8.53 -9.56
CA VAL A 196 16.93 9.10 -9.16
C VAL A 196 16.15 8.11 -8.28
N PHE A 197 15.99 6.86 -8.70
CA PHE A 197 15.24 5.87 -7.92
C PHE A 197 15.97 5.43 -6.65
N SER A 198 17.28 5.18 -6.72
CA SER A 198 18.07 4.75 -5.55
C SER A 198 18.28 5.83 -4.50
N SER A 199 18.20 7.11 -4.90
CA SER A 199 18.28 8.25 -4.00
C SER A 199 16.94 8.91 -3.69
N ALA A 200 15.83 8.42 -4.27
CA ALA A 200 14.51 8.87 -3.88
C ALA A 200 14.29 8.59 -2.39
N TYR A 201 13.68 9.55 -1.69
CA TYR A 201 13.27 9.30 -0.30
C TYR A 201 12.28 8.14 -0.21
N CYS A 202 11.31 8.11 -1.13
CA CYS A 202 10.43 6.97 -1.39
C CYS A 202 9.89 7.04 -2.82
N VAL A 203 9.44 5.91 -3.35
CA VAL A 203 8.72 5.80 -4.63
C VAL A 203 7.24 5.58 -4.37
N LEU A 204 6.38 6.33 -5.06
CA LEU A 204 4.93 6.14 -5.04
C LEU A 204 4.52 5.27 -6.23
N ALA A 205 4.10 4.03 -5.94
CA ALA A 205 3.60 3.09 -6.94
C ALA A 205 2.07 3.13 -6.98
N ALA A 206 1.52 3.74 -8.04
CA ALA A 206 0.09 3.92 -8.26
C ALA A 206 -0.60 2.63 -8.77
N SER A 207 -0.43 1.50 -8.09
CA SER A 207 -0.87 0.16 -8.53
C SER A 207 -2.39 0.00 -8.69
N ARG A 208 -3.20 0.91 -8.14
CA ARG A 208 -4.65 0.98 -8.37
C ARG A 208 -5.03 1.49 -9.77
N ALA A 209 -4.24 2.39 -10.35
CA ALA A 209 -4.55 3.04 -11.61
C ALA A 209 -4.19 2.14 -12.80
N HIS A 210 -5.08 2.05 -13.80
CA HIS A 210 -4.79 1.32 -15.03
C HIS A 210 -4.17 2.23 -16.09
N ASN A 211 -4.57 3.50 -16.10
CA ASN A 211 -4.06 4.50 -17.04
C ASN A 211 -3.90 5.88 -16.36
N GLN A 212 -3.35 6.86 -17.09
CA GLN A 212 -3.05 8.19 -16.55
C GLN A 212 -4.28 9.01 -16.17
N ARG A 213 -5.44 8.72 -16.76
CA ARG A 213 -6.72 9.38 -16.44
C ARG A 213 -7.32 8.85 -15.15
N ASP A 214 -6.91 7.65 -14.73
CA ASP A 214 -7.33 7.08 -13.46
C ASP A 214 -6.54 7.75 -12.32
N GLY A 215 -7.22 8.08 -11.24
CA GLY A 215 -6.57 8.35 -9.96
C GLY A 215 -6.25 7.06 -9.22
N PHE A 216 -5.32 7.11 -8.28
CA PHE A 216 -5.06 5.99 -7.36
C PHE A 216 -5.57 6.23 -5.93
N LEU A 217 -6.03 7.45 -5.62
CA LEU A 217 -6.76 7.75 -4.38
C LEU A 217 -8.27 7.60 -4.64
N GLY A 218 -8.97 6.97 -3.69
CA GLY A 218 -10.40 6.73 -3.81
C GLY A 218 -10.94 5.75 -2.76
N PRO A 219 -12.25 5.46 -2.82
CA PRO A 219 -12.89 4.56 -1.88
C PRO A 219 -12.40 3.12 -2.03
N ARG A 220 -12.37 2.40 -0.91
CA ARG A 220 -12.10 0.96 -0.81
C ARG A 220 -13.38 0.22 -0.42
N ARG A 221 -13.42 -1.07 -0.74
CA ARG A 221 -14.52 -1.95 -0.32
C ARG A 221 -14.43 -2.15 1.19
N GLU A 222 -15.52 -1.90 1.89
CA GLU A 222 -15.65 -2.32 3.29
C GLU A 222 -15.58 -3.84 3.38
N ARG A 223 -14.90 -4.35 4.41
CA ARG A 223 -14.75 -5.78 4.64
C ARG A 223 -15.87 -6.25 5.56
N ASP A 224 -16.34 -7.46 5.29
CA ASP A 224 -17.13 -8.17 6.29
C ASP A 224 -16.18 -8.57 7.42
N TYR A 225 -16.55 -8.24 8.65
CA TYR A 225 -15.81 -8.62 9.83
C TYR A 225 -16.75 -8.99 10.96
N VAL A 226 -16.27 -9.83 11.86
CA VAL A 226 -16.95 -10.22 13.08
C VAL A 226 -16.21 -9.61 14.25
N ALA A 227 -16.89 -8.74 15.00
CA ALA A 227 -16.35 -8.19 16.24
C ALA A 227 -16.62 -9.14 17.41
N MET A 228 -15.58 -9.46 18.18
CA MET A 228 -15.69 -10.21 19.41
C MET A 228 -15.13 -9.38 20.55
N TYR A 229 -15.89 -9.26 21.63
CA TYR A 229 -15.47 -8.53 22.82
C TYR A 229 -15.16 -9.50 23.95
N ASP A 230 -13.96 -9.40 24.51
CA ASP A 230 -13.57 -10.10 25.74
C ASP A 230 -13.74 -9.14 26.94
N PRO A 231 -14.82 -9.29 27.74
CA PRO A 231 -15.08 -8.41 28.88
C PRO A 231 -14.05 -8.57 30.01
N HIS A 232 -13.37 -9.71 30.10
CA HIS A 232 -12.37 -9.95 31.15
C HIS A 232 -11.06 -9.24 30.86
N ARG A 233 -10.74 -9.06 29.57
CA ARG A 233 -9.52 -8.39 29.12
C ARG A 233 -9.76 -6.96 28.67
N ASN A 234 -11.02 -6.56 28.51
CA ASN A 234 -11.42 -5.28 27.92
C ASN A 234 -10.77 -5.10 26.53
N VAL A 235 -10.83 -6.14 25.70
CA VAL A 235 -10.22 -6.17 24.36
C VAL A 235 -11.26 -6.55 23.31
N SER A 236 -11.30 -5.77 22.24
CA SER A 236 -12.04 -6.11 21.02
C SER A 236 -11.10 -6.79 20.02
N PHE A 237 -11.55 -7.93 19.50
CA PHE A 237 -10.94 -8.65 18.40
C PHE A 237 -11.84 -8.59 17.18
N PHE A 238 -11.23 -8.59 16.00
CA PHE A 238 -11.95 -8.62 14.74
C PHE A 238 -11.48 -9.79 13.90
N LEU A 239 -12.40 -10.62 13.43
CA LEU A 239 -12.12 -11.61 12.40
C LEU A 239 -12.59 -11.05 11.07
N CYS A 240 -11.70 -10.95 10.09
CA CYS A 240 -12.05 -10.48 8.75
C CYS A 240 -11.35 -11.33 7.69
N GLU A 241 -11.83 -11.23 6.45
CA GLU A 241 -11.12 -11.81 5.31
C GLU A 241 -9.68 -11.31 5.28
N ASN A 242 -8.73 -12.23 5.14
CA ASN A 242 -7.34 -11.89 4.86
C ASN A 242 -7.25 -11.40 3.42
N ILE A 243 -6.91 -10.13 3.25
CA ILE A 243 -6.76 -9.50 1.94
C ILE A 243 -5.29 -9.31 1.57
N ASP A 244 -4.35 -9.83 2.38
CA ASP A 244 -2.96 -9.78 2.00
C ASP A 244 -2.68 -10.74 0.84
N ALA A 245 -2.38 -10.16 -0.31
CA ALA A 245 -1.91 -10.88 -1.48
C ALA A 245 -0.93 -9.99 -2.25
N PHE A 246 0.19 -9.62 -1.62
CA PHE A 246 1.22 -8.76 -2.22
C PHE A 246 1.58 -9.19 -3.65
N ASP A 247 1.86 -10.47 -3.86
CA ASP A 247 2.20 -11.01 -5.19
C ASP A 247 1.12 -10.71 -6.24
N ARG A 248 -0.16 -10.83 -5.87
CA ARG A 248 -1.27 -10.58 -6.80
C ARG A 248 -1.56 -9.08 -6.95
N HIS A 249 -1.46 -8.31 -5.89
CA HIS A 249 -1.87 -6.91 -5.82
C HIS A 249 -0.79 -5.96 -6.36
N VAL A 250 0.47 -6.35 -6.20
CA VAL A 250 1.65 -5.61 -6.61
C VAL A 250 2.29 -6.31 -7.82
N LEU A 251 2.96 -7.44 -7.64
CA LEU A 251 3.78 -8.07 -8.68
C LEU A 251 2.99 -8.52 -9.92
N GLY A 252 1.77 -9.04 -9.73
CA GLY A 252 0.82 -9.41 -10.79
C GLY A 252 -0.05 -8.25 -11.28
N GLY A 253 0.11 -7.07 -10.68
CA GLY A 253 -0.64 -5.86 -11.01
C GLY A 253 -0.32 -5.29 -12.38
N HIS A 254 -1.15 -4.38 -12.86
CA HIS A 254 -0.97 -3.75 -14.17
C HIS A 254 0.34 -2.95 -14.27
N LEU A 255 0.78 -2.33 -13.16
CA LEU A 255 1.99 -1.54 -13.12
C LEU A 255 3.23 -2.37 -13.50
N HIS A 256 3.38 -3.57 -12.94
CA HIS A 256 4.51 -4.47 -13.19
C HIS A 256 4.55 -5.10 -14.59
N LYS A 257 3.50 -4.89 -15.42
CA LYS A 257 3.52 -5.26 -16.84
C LYS A 257 4.31 -4.26 -17.70
N ARG A 258 4.72 -3.12 -17.15
CA ARG A 258 5.48 -2.09 -17.86
C ARG A 258 6.98 -2.37 -17.76
N GLY A 259 7.70 -2.32 -18.88
CA GLY A 259 9.09 -2.76 -18.98
C GLY A 259 10.08 -2.09 -18.02
N TRP A 260 9.84 -0.84 -17.61
CA TRP A 260 10.74 -0.11 -16.71
C TRP A 260 10.46 -0.33 -15.22
N VAL A 261 9.27 -0.82 -14.86
CA VAL A 261 8.83 -0.89 -13.45
C VAL A 261 9.70 -1.84 -12.62
N LEU A 262 10.28 -2.87 -13.22
CA LEU A 262 11.22 -3.75 -12.52
C LEU A 262 12.46 -2.97 -12.04
N GLN A 263 12.99 -2.07 -12.86
CA GLN A 263 14.14 -1.24 -12.49
C GLN A 263 13.76 -0.25 -11.39
N GLU A 264 12.58 0.38 -11.51
CA GLU A 264 12.09 1.34 -10.51
C GLU A 264 11.93 0.67 -9.13
N HIS A 265 11.32 -0.53 -9.12
CA HIS A 265 11.11 -1.32 -7.91
C HIS A 265 12.42 -1.82 -7.31
N ALA A 266 13.31 -2.38 -8.13
CA ALA A 266 14.57 -2.96 -7.64
C ALA A 266 15.55 -1.91 -7.08
N LEU A 267 15.46 -0.66 -7.53
CA LEU A 267 16.37 0.41 -7.11
C LEU A 267 15.82 1.25 -5.96
N ALA A 268 14.51 1.29 -5.78
CA ALA A 268 13.88 2.03 -4.69
C ALA A 268 14.18 1.38 -3.33
N ARG A 269 14.66 2.18 -2.38
CA ARG A 269 14.86 1.72 -0.99
C ARG A 269 13.58 1.69 -0.16
N ARG A 270 12.58 2.46 -0.61
CA ARG A 270 11.24 2.56 -0.02
C ARG A 270 10.21 2.71 -1.12
N THR A 271 9.21 1.86 -1.13
CA THR A 271 8.12 1.91 -2.12
C THR A 271 6.77 1.84 -1.41
N ILE A 272 5.90 2.79 -1.73
CA ILE A 272 4.52 2.83 -1.26
C ILE A 272 3.62 2.39 -2.42
N PHE A 273 3.08 1.17 -2.35
CA PHE A 273 2.15 0.65 -3.34
C PHE A 273 0.71 0.96 -2.93
N VAL A 274 0.09 1.91 -3.62
CA VAL A 274 -1.34 2.21 -3.42
C VAL A 274 -2.16 1.33 -4.34
N THR A 275 -2.72 0.25 -3.78
CA THR A 275 -3.56 -0.71 -4.54
C THR A 275 -5.05 -0.47 -4.30
N LYS A 276 -5.89 -1.18 -5.08
CA LYS A 276 -7.35 -1.16 -4.91
C LYS A 276 -7.82 -1.76 -3.57
N HIS A 277 -7.03 -2.65 -2.97
CA HIS A 277 -7.44 -3.43 -1.79
C HIS A 277 -6.84 -2.88 -0.50
N GLN A 278 -5.52 -2.65 -0.49
CA GLN A 278 -4.79 -2.07 0.63
C GLN A 278 -3.55 -1.30 0.15
N THR A 279 -2.92 -0.55 1.05
CA THR A 279 -1.64 0.10 0.73
C THR A 279 -0.52 -0.71 1.37
N TYR A 280 0.53 -0.94 0.60
CA TYR A 280 1.73 -1.60 1.07
C TYR A 280 2.88 -0.60 1.15
N PHE A 281 3.71 -0.74 2.17
CA PHE A 281 4.99 -0.07 2.29
C PHE A 281 6.07 -1.13 2.32
N GLU A 282 6.94 -1.11 1.34
CA GLU A 282 8.11 -1.97 1.27
C GLU A 282 9.36 -1.13 1.47
N CYS A 283 10.27 -1.61 2.32
CA CYS A 283 11.63 -1.09 2.42
C CYS A 283 12.62 -2.26 2.40
N SER A 284 13.93 -1.97 2.36
CA SER A 284 14.99 -2.98 2.26
C SER A 284 14.89 -4.12 3.29
N ASP A 285 14.30 -3.84 4.47
CA ASP A 285 14.23 -4.79 5.58
C ASP A 285 12.88 -5.50 5.74
N SER A 286 11.76 -4.91 5.26
CA SER A 286 10.42 -5.46 5.52
C SER A 286 9.31 -4.90 4.62
N VAL A 287 8.21 -5.64 4.53
CA VAL A 287 6.93 -5.20 3.95
C VAL A 287 5.92 -4.96 5.08
N ARG A 288 5.22 -3.82 5.03
CA ARG A 288 4.12 -3.41 5.93
C ARG A 288 2.87 -3.13 5.10
N LEU A 289 1.69 -3.27 5.71
CA LEU A 289 0.40 -3.09 5.04
C LEU A 289 -0.64 -2.44 5.96
N THR A 290 -1.59 -1.69 5.36
CA THR A 290 -2.68 -1.00 6.06
C THR A 290 -3.82 -1.93 6.44
#